data_AF-A0AAU7Y9W5-F1
#
_entry.id   AF-A0AAU7Y9W5-F1
#
_cell.length_a   1.000
_cell.length_b   1.000
_cell.length_c   1.000
_cell.angle_alpha   90.00
_cell.angle_beta   90.00
_cell.angle_gamma   90.00
#
_symmetry.space_group_name_H-M   'P 1'
#
loop_
_entity.id
_entity.type
_entity.pdbx_description
1 polymer ?
#
loop_
_entity_poly.entity_id
_entity_poly.type
_entity_poly.pdbx_seq_one_letter_code
_entity_poly.pdbx_strand_id
1 'polypeptide(L)'
;MKYLLTLLLAITLAGCQNSQNSQFQPQDIPAAGPYRHDDTGIVFPTTSGIFLRTQIVRFDERARHIMVGYNSELIAQPVVFTAYVYPVPQVSSIGSPADVIAAARHQLALNHQQQQKQEILAFHKTGKLLGEQPATLDYRGQAITGLRADFEFVEPFAGEVQPIRSSLYLFELGDSLLKFRVSAPASVDSEAAVKAMIEGIAGSAGR
;
A
#
# COMPACT_ATOMS: atom_id res chain seq x y z
N MET A 1 -38.40 -73.04 -0.17
CA MET A 1 -39.30 -72.01 -0.71
C MET A 1 -38.64 -70.65 -0.59
N LYS A 2 -38.57 -69.93 -1.72
CA LYS A 2 -38.32 -68.48 -1.91
C LYS A 2 -36.94 -67.90 -1.55
N TYR A 3 -36.16 -67.73 -2.62
CA TYR A 3 -35.18 -66.67 -2.84
C TYR A 3 -35.72 -65.27 -2.43
N LEU A 4 -34.87 -64.43 -1.85
CA LEU A 4 -34.77 -63.03 -2.29
C LEU A 4 -33.41 -62.42 -1.94
N LEU A 5 -32.66 -62.17 -3.01
CA LEU A 5 -31.50 -61.29 -3.11
C LEU A 5 -31.99 -59.84 -2.92
N THR A 6 -31.29 -59.00 -2.16
CA THR A 6 -31.34 -57.55 -2.40
C THR A 6 -30.01 -56.89 -2.02
N LEU A 7 -29.31 -56.51 -3.09
CA LEU A 7 -28.18 -55.60 -3.18
C LEU A 7 -28.57 -54.19 -2.67
N LEU A 8 -27.65 -53.42 -2.08
CA LEU A 8 -27.49 -51.94 -2.13
C LEU A 8 -26.67 -51.51 -0.89
N LEU A 9 -25.71 -50.60 -0.90
CA LEU A 9 -25.06 -49.78 -1.93
C LEU A 9 -23.84 -49.18 -1.19
N ALA A 10 -22.64 -49.31 -1.75
CA ALA A 10 -21.50 -48.54 -1.29
C ALA A 10 -21.75 -47.06 -1.62
N ILE A 11 -21.82 -46.21 -0.61
CA ILE A 11 -21.63 -44.76 -0.80
C ILE A 11 -20.41 -44.39 0.03
N THR A 12 -19.27 -44.44 -0.64
CA THR A 12 -18.09 -43.64 -0.30
C THR A 12 -18.54 -42.19 -0.24
N LEU A 13 -18.79 -41.69 0.97
CA LEU A 13 -18.90 -40.26 1.21
C LEU A 13 -17.53 -39.66 0.88
N ALA A 14 -17.47 -39.14 -0.35
CA ALA A 14 -16.49 -38.18 -0.77
C ALA A 14 -16.38 -37.11 0.31
N GLY A 15 -15.29 -37.17 1.08
CA GLY A 15 -14.79 -36.00 1.77
C GLY A 15 -14.40 -35.02 0.69
N CYS A 16 -15.33 -34.14 0.30
CA CYS A 16 -14.98 -32.89 -0.32
C CYS A 16 -14.03 -32.20 0.65
N GLN A 17 -12.72 -32.34 0.42
CA GLN A 17 -11.73 -31.43 0.93
C GLN A 17 -12.06 -30.10 0.29
N ASN A 18 -12.96 -29.38 0.95
CA ASN A 18 -13.25 -28.00 0.68
C ASN A 18 -11.93 -27.30 0.98
N SER A 19 -11.08 -27.19 -0.06
CA SER A 19 -9.87 -26.39 -0.03
C SER A 19 -10.38 -24.98 0.15
N GLN A 20 -10.57 -24.60 1.41
CA GLN A 20 -10.73 -23.22 1.79
C GLN A 20 -9.43 -22.56 1.33
N ASN A 21 -9.45 -21.95 0.15
CA ASN A 21 -8.57 -20.84 -0.15
C ASN A 21 -8.86 -19.81 0.93
N SER A 22 -8.19 -19.91 2.08
CA SER A 22 -8.28 -18.90 3.12
C SER A 22 -7.60 -17.67 2.54
N GLN A 23 -8.40 -16.81 1.92
CA GLN A 23 -7.96 -15.47 1.55
C GLN A 23 -7.44 -14.83 2.83
N PHE A 24 -6.14 -14.51 2.85
CA PHE A 24 -5.49 -13.93 4.01
C PHE A 24 -6.27 -12.69 4.45
N GLN A 25 -6.73 -12.69 5.69
CA GLN A 25 -7.43 -11.54 6.26
C GLN A 25 -6.38 -10.55 6.78
N PRO A 26 -6.55 -9.24 6.53
CA PRO A 26 -5.67 -8.23 7.09
C PRO A 26 -5.54 -8.38 8.60
N GLN A 27 -4.32 -8.27 9.12
CA GLN A 27 -4.02 -8.45 10.54
C GLN A 27 -3.09 -7.35 11.03
N ASP A 28 -3.30 -6.90 12.26
CA ASP A 28 -2.40 -5.97 12.92
C ASP A 28 -1.05 -6.64 13.23
N ILE A 29 0.03 -5.88 13.10
CA ILE A 29 1.34 -6.25 13.59
C ILE A 29 1.60 -5.47 14.89
N PRO A 30 1.63 -6.13 16.06
CA PRO A 30 1.96 -5.46 17.31
C PRO A 30 3.45 -5.10 17.33
N ALA A 31 3.75 -3.79 17.39
CA ALA A 31 5.12 -3.29 17.50
C ALA A 31 5.20 -2.11 18.47
N ALA A 32 5.88 -2.31 19.61
CA ALA A 32 6.08 -1.26 20.62
C ALA A 32 7.15 -0.22 20.22
N GLY A 33 8.09 -0.61 19.35
CA GLY A 33 9.18 0.25 18.87
C GLY A 33 9.21 0.38 17.35
N PRO A 34 10.31 0.89 16.77
CA PRO A 34 10.49 0.93 15.33
C PRO A 34 10.27 -0.44 14.71
N TYR A 35 9.56 -0.48 13.58
CA TYR A 35 9.29 -1.71 12.84
C TYR A 35 10.08 -1.71 11.54
N ARG A 36 10.92 -2.72 11.33
CA ARG A 36 11.68 -2.88 10.10
C ARG A 36 10.91 -3.81 9.16
N HIS A 37 10.67 -3.37 7.93
CA HIS A 37 10.14 -4.23 6.88
C HIS A 37 11.30 -5.01 6.26
N ASP A 38 11.23 -6.34 6.28
CA ASP A 38 12.39 -7.20 5.99
C ASP A 38 12.92 -7.04 4.57
N ASP A 39 12.04 -7.08 3.57
CA ASP A 39 12.43 -7.09 2.14
C ASP A 39 13.07 -5.76 1.70
N THR A 40 12.58 -4.63 2.23
CA THR A 40 13.08 -3.29 1.85
C THR A 40 14.11 -2.74 2.85
N GLY A 41 14.13 -3.24 4.07
CA GLY A 41 14.93 -2.70 5.16
C GLY A 41 14.47 -1.34 5.68
N ILE A 42 13.37 -0.80 5.17
CA ILE A 42 12.77 0.45 5.66
C ILE A 42 12.33 0.24 7.11
N VAL A 43 12.72 1.19 7.96
CA VAL A 43 12.29 1.27 9.35
C VAL A 43 11.18 2.30 9.48
N PHE A 44 10.04 1.86 9.99
CA PHE A 44 8.89 2.66 10.34
C PHE A 44 8.96 3.00 11.83
N PRO A 45 9.38 4.21 12.22
CA PRO A 45 9.55 4.57 13.62
C PRO A 45 8.20 4.69 14.35
N THR A 46 8.22 4.68 15.68
CA THR A 46 7.01 4.97 16.47
C THR A 46 6.59 6.44 16.30
N THR A 47 7.55 7.35 16.17
CA THR A 47 7.35 8.79 15.99
C THR A 47 8.30 9.34 14.94
N SER A 48 7.86 10.35 14.19
CA SER A 48 8.71 11.07 13.23
C SER A 48 8.21 12.51 13.06
N GLY A 49 8.98 13.48 13.56
CA GLY A 49 8.52 14.88 13.60
C GLY A 49 7.21 14.99 14.39
N ILE A 50 6.14 15.45 13.73
CA ILE A 50 4.81 15.61 14.32
C ILE A 50 3.95 14.34 14.25
N PHE A 51 4.45 13.28 13.62
CA PHE A 51 3.66 12.09 13.31
C PHE A 51 3.86 11.00 14.35
N LEU A 52 2.76 10.50 14.90
CA LEU A 52 2.71 9.30 15.74
C LEU A 52 2.15 8.13 14.94
N ARG A 53 2.84 6.98 14.98
CA ARG A 53 2.39 5.75 14.34
C ARG A 53 1.16 5.21 15.06
N THR A 54 0.07 5.04 14.32
CA THR A 54 -1.21 4.58 14.86
C THR A 54 -1.40 3.07 14.71
N GLN A 55 -0.92 2.49 13.61
CA GLN A 55 -1.11 1.07 13.31
C GLN A 55 -0.12 0.55 12.27
N ILE A 56 0.07 -0.76 12.28
CA ILE A 56 0.73 -1.51 11.21
C ILE A 56 -0.18 -2.69 10.87
N VAL A 57 -0.55 -2.83 9.60
CA VAL A 57 -1.41 -3.90 9.11
C VAL A 57 -0.67 -4.67 8.03
N ARG A 58 -0.64 -6.01 8.13
CA ARG A 58 -0.18 -6.89 7.05
C ARG A 58 -1.36 -7.42 6.25
N PHE A 59 -1.14 -7.61 4.95
CA PHE A 59 -2.10 -8.15 3.98
C PHE A 59 -1.67 -9.50 3.40
N ASP A 60 -0.53 -10.03 3.84
CA ASP A 60 -0.12 -11.40 3.54
C ASP A 60 0.61 -12.04 4.74
N GLU A 61 0.77 -13.37 4.68
CA GLU A 61 1.38 -14.16 5.75
C GLU A 61 2.82 -13.75 6.07
N ARG A 62 3.55 -13.26 5.06
CA ARG A 62 4.98 -12.92 5.15
C ARG A 62 5.22 -11.44 5.41
N ALA A 63 4.16 -10.65 5.61
CA ALA A 63 4.21 -9.20 5.75
C ALA A 63 5.01 -8.50 4.63
N ARG A 64 4.95 -9.02 3.38
CA ARG A 64 5.54 -8.36 2.20
C ARG A 64 4.66 -7.23 1.69
N HIS A 65 3.36 -7.35 1.94
CA HIS A 65 2.38 -6.28 1.80
C HIS A 65 1.97 -5.78 3.18
N ILE A 66 2.37 -4.56 3.51
CA ILE A 66 1.98 -3.85 4.74
C ILE A 66 1.43 -2.46 4.46
N MET A 67 0.64 -1.97 5.40
CA MET A 67 0.27 -0.57 5.56
C MET A 67 0.73 -0.10 6.94
N VAL A 68 1.24 1.11 7.03
CA VAL A 68 1.59 1.78 8.27
C VAL A 68 0.90 3.13 8.31
N GLY A 69 0.05 3.33 9.31
CA GLY A 69 -0.68 4.57 9.54
C GLY A 69 0.04 5.48 10.54
N TYR A 70 -0.02 6.78 10.28
CA TYR A 70 0.45 7.83 11.16
C TYR A 70 -0.55 8.99 11.17
N ASN A 71 -0.72 9.60 12.33
CA ASN A 71 -1.49 10.83 12.50
C ASN A 71 -0.58 11.92 13.05
N SER A 72 -0.82 13.17 12.64
CA SER A 72 -0.25 14.33 13.30
C SER A 72 -0.74 14.41 14.76
N GLU A 73 0.19 14.65 15.68
CA GLU A 73 -0.11 14.93 17.08
C GLU A 73 -0.50 16.40 17.31
N LEU A 74 -0.36 17.26 16.29
CA LEU A 74 -0.74 18.66 16.35
C LEU A 74 -2.20 18.85 15.95
N ILE A 75 -3.05 19.22 16.90
CA ILE A 75 -4.48 19.50 16.68
C ILE A 75 -4.69 20.57 15.59
N ALA A 76 -3.85 21.61 15.56
CA ALA A 76 -3.93 22.69 14.58
C ALA A 76 -3.46 22.29 13.17
N GLN A 77 -2.82 21.13 13.01
CA GLN A 77 -2.34 20.60 11.73
C GLN A 77 -2.74 19.12 11.61
N PRO A 78 -4.04 18.83 11.45
CA PRO A 78 -4.49 17.45 11.32
C PRO A 78 -4.04 16.91 9.95
N VAL A 79 -3.10 15.96 10.00
CA VAL A 79 -2.55 15.28 8.81
C VAL A 79 -2.60 13.79 9.06
N VAL A 80 -3.15 13.05 8.10
CA VAL A 80 -3.08 11.58 8.06
C VAL A 80 -2.04 11.20 7.02
N PHE A 81 -1.08 10.38 7.44
CA PHE A 81 -0.01 9.87 6.59
C PHE A 81 -0.03 8.35 6.63
N THR A 82 -0.13 7.72 5.47
CA THR A 82 -0.15 6.26 5.35
C THR A 82 0.93 5.82 4.38
N ALA A 83 1.84 4.97 4.84
CA ALA A 83 2.81 4.29 4.01
C ALA A 83 2.31 2.88 3.66
N TYR A 84 2.55 2.43 2.44
CA TYR A 84 2.37 1.04 2.05
C TYR A 84 3.65 0.53 1.43
N VAL A 85 4.00 -0.71 1.75
CA VAL A 85 5.02 -1.48 1.05
C VAL A 85 4.36 -2.73 0.52
N TYR A 86 4.54 -3.05 -0.76
CA TYR A 86 3.94 -4.23 -1.37
C TYR A 86 4.71 -4.69 -2.60
N PRO A 87 4.68 -5.98 -2.96
CA PRO A 87 5.44 -6.49 -4.09
C PRO A 87 4.98 -5.90 -5.42
N VAL A 88 5.92 -5.70 -6.34
CA VAL A 88 5.62 -5.35 -7.74
C VAL A 88 4.90 -6.54 -8.41
N PRO A 89 3.86 -6.30 -9.23
CA PRO A 89 3.26 -7.35 -10.06
C PRO A 89 4.32 -8.06 -10.93
N GLN A 90 4.37 -9.39 -10.83
CA GLN A 90 5.39 -10.18 -11.52
C GLN A 90 5.03 -10.37 -13.00
N VAL A 91 6.01 -10.20 -13.88
CA VAL A 91 5.91 -10.59 -15.30
C VAL A 91 6.45 -12.02 -15.42
N SER A 92 5.57 -13.00 -15.66
CA SER A 92 5.99 -14.34 -16.06
C SER A 92 6.21 -14.38 -17.57
N SER A 93 7.44 -14.69 -18.01
CA SER A 93 7.74 -14.96 -19.41
C SER A 93 8.70 -16.15 -19.54
N ILE A 94 8.49 -16.99 -20.55
CA ILE A 94 9.38 -18.09 -20.93
C ILE A 94 9.92 -17.77 -22.32
N GLY A 95 11.25 -17.59 -22.43
CA GLY A 95 11.94 -17.39 -23.71
C GLY A 95 11.83 -16.00 -24.32
N SER A 96 11.18 -15.02 -23.66
CA SER A 96 11.24 -13.64 -24.15
C SER A 96 12.63 -13.02 -23.95
N PRO A 97 13.08 -12.18 -24.89
CA PRO A 97 14.22 -11.30 -24.71
C PRO A 97 14.10 -10.38 -23.48
N ALA A 98 15.25 -10.00 -22.90
CA ALA A 98 15.29 -9.21 -21.66
C ALA A 98 14.69 -7.80 -21.81
N ASP A 99 14.84 -7.18 -22.98
CA ASP A 99 14.27 -5.88 -23.34
C ASP A 99 12.73 -5.94 -23.40
N VAL A 100 12.15 -7.03 -23.90
CA VAL A 100 10.70 -7.26 -23.89
C VAL A 100 10.18 -7.37 -22.47
N ILE A 101 10.88 -8.08 -21.59
CA ILE A 101 10.53 -8.19 -20.17
C ILE A 101 10.60 -6.81 -19.49
N ALA A 102 11.64 -6.03 -19.78
CA ALA A 102 11.81 -4.68 -19.23
C ALA A 102 10.68 -3.74 -19.69
N ALA A 103 10.32 -3.75 -20.98
CA ALA A 103 9.22 -2.96 -21.51
C ALA A 103 7.87 -3.36 -20.88
N ALA A 104 7.62 -4.66 -20.71
CA ALA A 104 6.41 -5.15 -20.05
C ALA A 104 6.33 -4.70 -18.58
N ARG A 105 7.44 -4.77 -17.84
CA ARG A 105 7.52 -4.26 -16.46
C ARG A 105 7.23 -2.78 -16.38
N HIS A 106 7.81 -1.98 -17.28
CA HIS A 106 7.55 -0.55 -17.34
C HIS A 106 6.07 -0.24 -17.61
N GLN A 107 5.44 -0.95 -18.56
CA GLN A 107 4.02 -0.76 -18.84
C GLN A 107 3.13 -1.16 -17.65
N LEU A 108 3.47 -2.23 -16.93
CA LEU A 108 2.75 -2.62 -15.71
C LEU A 108 2.86 -1.54 -14.63
N ALA A 109 4.04 -0.94 -14.45
CA ALA A 109 4.20 0.16 -13.50
C ALA A 109 3.34 1.38 -13.86
N LEU A 110 3.31 1.78 -15.14
CA LEU A 110 2.45 2.87 -15.62
C LEU A 110 0.96 2.57 -15.42
N ASN A 111 0.53 1.34 -15.75
CA ASN A 111 -0.85 0.91 -15.55
C ASN A 111 -1.22 0.93 -14.06
N HIS A 112 -0.32 0.46 -13.20
CA HIS A 112 -0.52 0.47 -11.76
C HIS A 112 -0.62 1.90 -11.20
N GLN A 113 0.23 2.82 -11.66
CA GLN A 113 0.12 4.25 -11.31
C GLN A 113 -1.26 4.80 -11.71
N GLN A 114 -1.70 4.52 -12.93
CA GLN A 114 -3.01 4.96 -13.40
C GLN A 114 -4.16 4.36 -12.59
N GLN A 115 -4.08 3.06 -12.28
CA GLN A 115 -5.05 2.36 -11.44
C GLN A 115 -5.14 3.01 -10.06
N GLN A 116 -4.02 3.28 -9.40
CA GLN A 116 -4.02 3.92 -8.08
C GLN A 116 -4.69 5.30 -8.10
N LYS A 117 -4.48 6.11 -9.15
CA LYS A 117 -5.18 7.40 -9.30
C LYS A 117 -6.68 7.21 -9.51
N GLN A 118 -7.09 6.24 -10.32
CA GLN A 118 -8.50 5.95 -10.58
C GLN A 118 -9.23 5.43 -9.35
N GLU A 119 -8.59 4.58 -8.53
CA GLU A 119 -9.15 4.11 -7.26
C GLU A 119 -9.47 5.28 -6.32
N ILE A 120 -8.59 6.29 -6.26
CA ILE A 120 -8.81 7.51 -5.47
C ILE A 120 -10.05 8.26 -5.97
N LEU A 121 -10.10 8.54 -7.27
CA LEU A 121 -11.20 9.30 -7.86
C LEU A 121 -12.54 8.54 -7.81
N ALA A 122 -12.50 7.20 -7.89
CA ALA A 122 -13.69 6.37 -7.76
C ALA A 122 -14.21 6.33 -6.31
N PHE A 123 -13.32 6.34 -5.33
CA PHE A 123 -13.69 6.34 -3.91
C PHE A 123 -14.24 7.69 -3.44
N HIS A 124 -13.61 8.79 -3.88
CA HIS A 124 -13.96 10.15 -3.48
C HIS A 124 -14.86 10.82 -4.53
N LYS A 125 -16.19 10.83 -4.32
CA LYS A 125 -17.18 11.30 -5.32
C LYS A 125 -16.97 12.72 -5.83
N THR A 126 -16.40 13.60 -4.99
CA THR A 126 -16.08 15.00 -5.33
C THR A 126 -14.63 15.19 -5.76
N GLY A 127 -13.89 14.09 -5.91
CA GLY A 127 -12.47 14.04 -6.22
C GLY A 127 -12.15 14.60 -7.58
N LYS A 128 -11.11 15.44 -7.61
CA LYS A 128 -10.45 15.90 -8.82
C LYS A 128 -8.94 15.77 -8.66
N LEU A 129 -8.27 15.49 -9.78
CA LEU A 129 -6.82 15.57 -9.89
C LEU A 129 -6.43 17.04 -10.09
N LEU A 130 -5.53 17.54 -9.25
CA LEU A 130 -4.98 18.90 -9.35
C LEU A 130 -3.72 18.94 -10.23
N GLY A 131 -2.91 17.89 -10.19
CA GLY A 131 -1.66 17.84 -10.94
C GLY A 131 -0.87 16.55 -10.69
N GLU A 132 0.11 16.34 -11.55
CA GLU A 132 1.08 15.26 -11.47
C GLU A 132 2.48 15.79 -11.73
N GLN A 133 3.45 15.29 -10.97
CA GLN A 133 4.84 15.69 -11.10
C GLN A 133 5.77 14.55 -10.66
N PRO A 134 7.01 14.50 -11.18
CA PRO A 134 8.03 13.63 -10.65
C PRO A 134 8.30 13.94 -9.17
N ALA A 135 8.50 12.90 -8.37
CA ALA A 135 9.04 13.01 -7.01
C ALA A 135 10.34 12.22 -6.93
N THR A 136 11.30 12.69 -6.15
CA THR A 136 12.58 11.98 -5.94
C THR A 136 12.68 11.53 -4.50
N LEU A 137 13.15 10.29 -4.32
CA LEU A 137 13.36 9.66 -3.02
C LEU A 137 14.80 9.16 -2.94
N ASP A 138 15.52 9.48 -1.86
CA ASP A 138 16.79 8.80 -1.56
C ASP A 138 16.52 7.48 -0.84
N TYR A 139 16.88 6.38 -1.49
CA TYR A 139 16.74 5.04 -0.94
C TYR A 139 18.07 4.30 -1.12
N ARG A 140 18.68 3.90 0.01
CA ARG A 140 19.99 3.22 0.06
C ARG A 140 21.11 3.99 -0.69
N GLY A 141 21.08 5.33 -0.62
CA GLY A 141 22.06 6.20 -1.27
C GLY A 141 21.84 6.34 -2.79
N GLN A 142 20.69 5.90 -3.30
CA GLN A 142 20.29 6.05 -4.69
C GLN A 142 19.06 6.94 -4.81
N ALA A 143 19.11 7.90 -5.73
CA ALA A 143 17.95 8.70 -6.09
C ALA A 143 16.99 7.88 -6.95
N ILE A 144 15.81 7.60 -6.42
CA ILE A 144 14.70 6.92 -7.09
C ILE A 144 13.68 7.97 -7.53
N THR A 145 13.39 8.03 -8.83
CA THR A 145 12.32 8.88 -9.35
C THR A 145 11.01 8.11 -9.33
N GLY A 146 9.98 8.72 -8.74
CA GLY A 146 8.62 8.21 -8.68
C GLY A 146 7.60 9.24 -9.14
N LEU A 147 6.32 8.91 -8.95
CA LEU A 147 5.19 9.77 -9.25
C LEU A 147 4.71 10.45 -7.97
N ARG A 148 4.41 11.75 -8.04
CA ARG A 148 3.47 12.42 -7.15
C ARG A 148 2.22 12.85 -7.94
N ALA A 149 1.05 12.58 -7.38
CA ALA A 149 -0.22 13.08 -7.87
C ALA A 149 -1.00 13.73 -6.74
N ASP A 150 -1.48 14.95 -6.96
CA ASP A 150 -2.21 15.74 -5.96
C ASP A 150 -3.69 15.81 -6.32
N PHE A 151 -4.54 15.63 -5.32
CA PHE A 151 -5.99 15.55 -5.44
C PHE A 151 -6.66 16.52 -4.47
N GLU A 152 -7.89 16.90 -4.80
CA GLU A 152 -8.78 17.62 -3.90
C GLU A 152 -10.17 16.99 -3.92
N PHE A 153 -10.79 16.90 -2.75
CA PHE A 153 -12.18 16.47 -2.55
C PHE A 153 -12.77 17.14 -1.30
N VAL A 154 -14.08 17.07 -1.15
CA VAL A 154 -14.82 17.61 0.02
C VAL A 154 -15.51 16.46 0.74
N GLU A 155 -15.04 16.17 1.96
CA GLU A 155 -15.51 15.06 2.79
C GLU A 155 -15.33 15.39 4.29
N PRO A 156 -15.94 14.61 5.21
CA PRO A 156 -15.62 14.71 6.62
C PRO A 156 -14.15 14.41 6.91
N PHE A 157 -13.44 15.35 7.55
CA PHE A 157 -12.06 15.19 8.02
C PHE A 157 -11.87 15.96 9.33
N ALA A 158 -11.25 15.33 10.32
CA ALA A 158 -11.04 15.91 11.66
C ALA A 158 -12.33 16.49 12.30
N GLY A 159 -13.49 15.87 12.03
CA GLY A 159 -14.79 16.27 12.60
C GLY A 159 -15.59 17.27 11.76
N GLU A 160 -15.04 17.80 10.66
CA GLU A 160 -15.71 18.80 9.83
C GLU A 160 -15.78 18.38 8.36
N VAL A 161 -16.87 18.74 7.67
CA VAL A 161 -16.97 18.58 6.20
C VAL A 161 -16.24 19.75 5.55
N GLN A 162 -15.11 19.48 4.90
CA GLN A 162 -14.23 20.52 4.38
C GLN A 162 -13.44 20.07 3.14
N PRO A 163 -12.84 20.99 2.38
CA PRO A 163 -11.89 20.63 1.33
C PRO A 163 -10.64 19.96 1.91
N ILE A 164 -10.24 18.85 1.31
CA ILE A 164 -9.08 18.04 1.68
C ILE A 164 -8.12 18.02 0.51
N ARG A 165 -6.85 18.32 0.76
CA ARG A 165 -5.76 18.03 -0.17
C ARG A 165 -5.21 16.65 0.15
N SER A 166 -5.17 15.80 -0.87
CA SER A 166 -4.59 14.46 -0.76
C SER A 166 -3.46 14.28 -1.77
N SER A 167 -2.31 13.81 -1.33
CA SER A 167 -1.18 13.48 -2.21
C SER A 167 -0.96 11.97 -2.25
N LEU A 168 -0.74 11.44 -3.45
CA LEU A 168 -0.27 10.08 -3.71
C LEU A 168 1.19 10.17 -4.15
N TYR A 169 2.06 9.41 -3.50
CA TYR A 169 3.43 9.18 -3.94
C TYR A 169 3.61 7.69 -4.26
N LEU A 170 4.30 7.37 -5.36
CA LEU A 170 4.59 6.00 -5.78
C LEU A 170 6.04 5.87 -6.24
N PHE A 171 6.78 4.95 -5.62
CA PHE A 171 8.18 4.65 -5.93
C PHE A 171 8.39 3.15 -6.15
N GLU A 172 9.21 2.79 -7.13
CA GLU A 172 9.64 1.42 -7.41
C GLU A 172 11.01 1.18 -6.76
N LEU A 173 11.07 0.24 -5.82
CA LEU A 173 12.25 -0.12 -5.02
C LEU A 173 12.73 -1.54 -5.37
N GLY A 174 13.00 -1.79 -6.66
CA GLY A 174 13.31 -3.13 -7.15
C GLY A 174 12.06 -4.00 -7.19
N ASP A 175 11.98 -5.04 -6.35
CA ASP A 175 10.85 -5.97 -6.31
C ASP A 175 9.67 -5.49 -5.43
N SER A 176 9.81 -4.32 -4.79
CA SER A 176 8.79 -3.71 -3.95
C SER A 176 8.35 -2.35 -4.48
N LEU A 177 7.09 -2.00 -4.24
CA LEU A 177 6.53 -0.67 -4.39
C LEU A 177 6.44 -0.02 -3.01
N LEU A 178 6.82 1.25 -2.94
CA LEU A 178 6.60 2.12 -1.79
C LEU A 178 5.59 3.19 -2.17
N LYS A 179 4.46 3.22 -1.47
CA LYS A 179 3.39 4.18 -1.68
C LYS A 179 3.20 5.04 -0.44
N PHE A 180 3.03 6.34 -0.63
CA PHE A 180 2.53 7.21 0.43
C PHE A 180 1.17 7.80 0.04
N ARG A 181 0.25 7.83 1.00
CA ARG A 181 -0.99 8.59 0.95
C ARG A 181 -0.98 9.61 2.07
N VAL A 182 -1.16 10.86 1.70
CA VAL A 182 -1.18 11.97 2.65
C VAL A 182 -2.49 12.69 2.46
N SER A 183 -3.18 13.03 3.54
CA SER A 183 -4.42 13.82 3.47
C SER A 183 -4.47 14.81 4.63
N ALA A 184 -4.84 16.05 4.31
CA ALA A 184 -5.00 17.13 5.26
C ALA A 184 -6.06 18.12 4.75
N PRO A 185 -6.67 18.94 5.62
CA PRO A 185 -7.48 20.08 5.17
C PRO A 185 -6.70 20.94 4.18
N ALA A 186 -7.38 21.45 3.14
CA ALA A 186 -6.72 22.29 2.13
C ALA A 186 -6.16 23.60 2.69
N SER A 187 -6.64 24.03 3.86
CA SER A 187 -6.16 25.20 4.62
C SER A 187 -4.87 24.95 5.41
N VAL A 188 -4.47 23.69 5.60
CA VAL A 188 -3.29 23.30 6.37
C VAL A 188 -2.09 23.15 5.43
N ASP A 189 -1.03 23.91 5.71
CA ASP A 189 0.27 23.69 5.08
C ASP A 189 1.00 22.55 5.81
N SER A 190 1.08 21.39 5.16
CA SER A 190 1.73 20.18 5.68
C SER A 190 2.96 19.77 4.87
N GLU A 191 3.31 20.51 3.83
CA GLU A 191 4.26 20.08 2.80
C GLU A 191 5.65 19.78 3.40
N ALA A 192 6.16 20.68 4.24
CA ALA A 192 7.47 20.53 4.87
C ALA A 192 7.52 19.34 5.84
N ALA A 193 6.49 19.15 6.65
CA ALA A 193 6.41 18.04 7.60
C ALA A 193 6.31 16.70 6.87
N VAL A 194 5.50 16.64 5.82
CA VAL A 194 5.33 15.45 4.98
C VAL A 194 6.61 15.09 4.25
N LYS A 195 7.31 16.09 3.68
CA LYS A 195 8.61 15.86 3.03
C LYS A 195 9.62 15.28 4.01
N ALA A 196 9.74 15.86 5.21
CA ALA A 196 10.63 15.35 6.25
C ALA A 196 10.27 13.91 6.68
N MET A 197 8.97 13.58 6.76
CA MET A 197 8.50 12.24 7.06
C MET A 197 8.87 11.22 5.98
N ILE A 198 8.66 11.56 4.71
CA ILE A 198 9.03 10.72 3.55
C ILE A 198 10.54 10.46 3.54
N GLU A 199 11.35 11.50 3.72
CA GLU A 199 12.81 11.41 3.75
C GLU A 199 13.31 10.59 4.95
N GLY A 200 12.68 10.76 6.12
CA GLY A 200 12.98 9.98 7.32
C GLY A 200 12.70 8.48 7.15
N ILE A 201 11.57 8.12 6.54
CA ILE A 201 11.22 6.73 6.25
C ILE A 201 12.20 6.13 5.23
N ALA A 202 12.40 6.76 4.08
CA ALA A 202 13.21 6.16 3.02
C ALA A 202 14.71 6.11 3.36
N GLY A 203 15.24 7.15 4.02
CA GLY A 203 16.63 7.21 4.44
C GLY A 203 17.00 6.22 5.56
N SER A 204 16.03 5.50 6.13
CA SER A 204 16.28 4.47 7.13
C SER A 204 16.81 3.15 6.54
N ALA A 205 16.57 2.89 5.24
CA ALA A 205 16.87 1.60 4.62
C ALA A 205 18.36 1.31 4.38
N GLY A 206 19.22 2.31 4.58
CA GLY A 206 20.69 2.20 4.44
C GLY A 206 21.46 2.33 5.74
N ARG A 207 20.78 2.36 6.89
CA ARG A 207 21.39 2.44 8.23
C ARG A 207 21.44 1.08 8.92
#